data_AF-A0A6P5RQ53-F1
#
_entry.id   AF-A0A6P5RQ53-F1
#
_cell.length_a   1.000
_cell.length_b   1.000
_cell.length_c   1.000
_cell.angle_alpha   90.00
_cell.angle_beta   90.00
_cell.angle_gamma   90.00
#
_symmetry.space_group_name_H-M   'P 1'
#
loop_
_entity.id
_entity.type
_entity.pdbx_description
1 polymer ?
#
loop_
_entity_poly.entity_id
_entity_poly.type
_entity_poly.pdbx_seq_one_letter_code
_entity_poly.pdbx_strand_id
1 'polypeptide(L)'
;MVYYRWGRVGVKGQNKIQGPYTSRDSAINEFKQKFYDKTKNDWSNRKMFESFPHHYMWIEMDYNEEEKQLSVEEKNDSALRGQPLETQLEPRIAKFISLICNISMMKQHMMEIGYNADKLPLGKLSKSTISKVSFYLLVFWLISRYDKEKS
;
A
#
# COMPACT_ATOMS: atom_id res chain seq x y z
N MET A 1 6.49 12.35 -20.92
CA MET A 1 6.20 13.25 -19.79
C MET A 1 6.55 12.52 -18.49
N VAL A 2 6.84 13.24 -17.42
CA VAL A 2 7.08 12.67 -16.07
C VAL A 2 6.14 13.35 -15.08
N TYR A 3 5.46 12.58 -14.23
CA TYR A 3 4.51 13.08 -13.24
C TYR A 3 5.04 12.91 -11.83
N TYR A 4 4.88 13.95 -11.01
CA TYR A 4 5.21 13.95 -9.60
C TYR A 4 4.03 14.39 -8.77
N ARG A 5 3.85 13.76 -7.61
CA ARG A 5 2.90 14.15 -6.57
C ARG A 5 3.58 14.03 -5.21
N TRP A 6 3.39 15.03 -4.35
CA TRP A 6 3.97 15.05 -3.01
C TRP A 6 3.09 15.83 -2.02
N GLY A 7 3.25 15.55 -0.74
CA GLY A 7 2.50 16.19 0.34
C GLY A 7 2.43 15.27 1.56
N ARG A 8 1.66 15.68 2.56
CA ARG A 8 1.37 14.82 3.71
C ARG A 8 0.57 13.59 3.24
N VAL A 9 0.91 12.42 3.78
CA VAL A 9 0.22 11.15 3.46
C VAL A 9 -1.25 11.28 3.85
N GLY A 10 -2.16 10.88 2.94
CA GLY A 10 -3.62 10.96 3.16
C GLY A 10 -4.27 12.27 2.73
N VAL A 11 -3.52 13.26 2.24
CA VAL A 11 -4.08 14.48 1.65
C VAL A 11 -3.71 14.60 0.16
N LYS A 12 -4.44 15.46 -0.57
CA LYS A 12 -4.25 15.64 -2.03
C LYS A 12 -2.81 16.07 -2.37
N GLY A 13 -2.25 16.99 -1.58
CA GLY A 13 -0.90 17.51 -1.75
C GLY A 13 -0.76 18.40 -3.00
N GLN A 14 0.48 18.54 -3.47
CA GLN A 14 0.84 19.23 -4.70
C GLN A 14 1.24 18.20 -5.78
N ASN A 15 1.17 18.61 -7.04
CA ASN A 15 1.63 17.81 -8.16
C ASN A 15 2.31 18.67 -9.22
N LYS A 16 3.07 18.02 -10.10
CA LYS A 16 3.74 18.65 -11.24
C LYS A 16 3.88 17.64 -12.38
N ILE A 17 3.50 18.07 -13.58
CA ILE A 17 3.81 17.36 -14.82
C ILE A 17 5.00 18.06 -15.46
N GLN A 18 5.97 17.28 -15.92
CA GLN A 18 7.19 17.77 -16.54
C GLN A 18 7.31 17.22 -17.97
N GLY A 19 7.76 18.08 -18.86
CA GLY A 19 7.79 17.86 -20.30
C GLY A 19 6.91 18.87 -21.07
N PRO A 20 6.65 18.61 -22.36
CA PRO A 20 7.02 17.41 -23.12
C PRO A 20 8.54 17.23 -23.25
N TYR A 21 8.99 15.97 -23.27
CA TYR A 21 10.39 15.62 -23.50
C TYR A 21 10.53 15.18 -24.96
N THR A 22 11.65 15.55 -25.59
CA THR A 22 11.94 15.23 -27.00
C THR A 22 12.30 13.77 -27.23
N SER A 23 12.79 13.06 -26.19
CA SER A 23 13.12 11.64 -26.25
C SER A 23 12.67 10.91 -24.99
N ARG A 24 12.55 9.57 -25.10
CA ARG A 24 12.28 8.67 -23.98
C ARG A 24 13.39 8.74 -22.93
N ASP A 25 14.65 8.76 -23.36
CA ASP A 25 15.81 8.76 -22.47
C ASP A 25 15.86 10.02 -21.61
N SER A 26 15.49 11.19 -22.15
CA SER A 26 15.41 12.42 -21.38
C SER A 26 14.37 12.30 -20.24
N ALA A 27 13.22 11.69 -20.50
CA ALA A 27 12.21 11.45 -19.46
C ALA A 27 12.67 10.42 -18.40
N ILE A 28 13.39 9.37 -18.82
CA ILE A 28 13.98 8.38 -17.91
C ILE A 28 15.04 9.04 -17.01
N ASN A 29 15.90 9.88 -17.59
CA ASN A 29 16.96 10.56 -16.85
C ASN A 29 16.39 11.55 -15.84
N GLU A 30 15.38 12.35 -16.20
CA GLU A 30 14.69 13.22 -15.25
C GLU A 30 14.11 12.41 -14.07
N PHE A 31 13.44 11.30 -14.36
CA PHE A 31 12.89 10.42 -13.31
C PHE A 31 14.00 9.88 -12.39
N LYS A 32 15.08 9.35 -12.96
CA LYS A 32 16.22 8.80 -12.21
C LYS A 32 16.89 9.87 -11.36
N GLN A 33 17.12 11.05 -11.91
CA GLN A 33 17.70 12.18 -11.20
C GLN A 33 16.82 12.58 -10.02
N LYS A 34 15.51 12.71 -10.23
CA LYS A 34 14.59 13.05 -9.15
C LYS A 34 14.59 12.00 -8.04
N PHE A 35 14.61 10.72 -8.41
CA PHE A 35 14.68 9.61 -7.46
C PHE A 35 15.97 9.70 -6.64
N TYR A 36 17.12 9.87 -7.28
CA TYR A 36 18.41 10.04 -6.62
C TYR A 36 18.43 11.27 -5.70
N ASP A 37 17.96 12.43 -6.14
CA ASP A 37 17.94 13.65 -5.32
C ASP A 37 17.14 13.46 -4.04
N LYS A 38 16.06 12.66 -4.09
CA LYS A 38 15.18 12.42 -2.95
C LYS A 38 15.64 11.28 -2.05
N THR A 39 16.37 10.31 -2.57
CA THR A 39 16.68 9.06 -1.85
C THR A 39 18.17 8.80 -1.65
N LYS A 40 19.04 9.48 -2.41
CA LYS A 40 20.48 9.21 -2.53
C LYS A 40 20.84 7.81 -3.03
N ASN A 41 19.89 7.14 -3.67
CA ASN A 41 20.07 5.82 -4.26
C ASN A 41 19.85 5.88 -5.77
N ASP A 42 20.60 5.08 -6.53
CA ASP A 42 20.33 4.88 -7.95
C ASP A 42 19.06 4.06 -8.16
N TRP A 43 18.22 4.48 -9.11
CA TRP A 43 17.00 3.75 -9.45
C TRP A 43 17.26 2.29 -9.86
N SER A 44 18.39 2.04 -10.54
CA SER A 44 18.81 0.69 -10.96
C SER A 44 19.04 -0.23 -9.75
N ASN A 45 19.52 0.34 -8.64
CA ASN A 45 19.88 -0.39 -7.41
C ASN A 45 18.81 -0.32 -6.33
N ARG A 46 17.58 0.13 -6.65
CA ARG A 46 16.47 0.30 -5.70
C ARG A 46 16.10 -0.92 -4.84
N LYS A 47 16.53 -2.14 -5.23
CA LYS A 47 16.32 -3.36 -4.44
C LYS A 47 17.28 -3.46 -3.24
N MET A 48 18.49 -2.92 -3.40
CA MET A 48 19.52 -2.78 -2.36
C MET A 48 19.49 -1.35 -1.81
N PHE A 49 18.33 -0.95 -1.29
CA PHE A 49 18.08 0.42 -0.86
C PHE A 49 18.74 0.72 0.49
N GLU A 50 19.49 1.81 0.57
CA GLU A 50 20.07 2.32 1.82
C GLU A 50 19.32 3.58 2.29
N SER A 51 18.95 3.61 3.58
CA SER A 51 18.25 4.75 4.16
C SER A 51 19.26 5.80 4.64
N PHE A 52 19.07 7.05 4.22
CA PHE A 52 19.91 8.18 4.63
C PHE A 52 19.12 9.17 5.49
N PRO A 53 19.71 9.74 6.55
CA PRO A 53 19.09 10.80 7.34
C PRO A 53 18.60 11.95 6.46
N HIS A 54 17.42 12.48 6.77
CA HIS A 54 16.76 13.59 6.06
C HIS A 54 16.42 13.33 4.57
N HIS A 55 16.50 12.08 4.11
CA HIS A 55 16.10 11.67 2.76
C HIS A 55 14.88 10.75 2.79
N TYR A 56 14.22 10.61 1.65
CA TYR A 56 13.06 9.74 1.50
C TYR A 56 13.49 8.28 1.49
N MET A 57 12.69 7.42 2.13
CA MET A 57 12.80 5.97 2.02
C MET A 57 11.92 5.47 0.87
N TRP A 58 12.43 4.55 0.07
CA TRP A 58 11.65 3.89 -0.97
C TRP A 58 10.72 2.83 -0.37
N ILE A 59 9.44 2.91 -0.70
CA ILE A 59 8.40 1.95 -0.28
C ILE A 59 7.93 1.21 -1.52
N GLU A 60 8.09 -0.11 -1.52
CA GLU A 60 7.65 -0.94 -2.64
C GLU A 60 6.15 -1.25 -2.50
N MET A 61 5.41 -0.90 -3.54
CA MET A 61 3.97 -1.11 -3.66
C MET A 61 3.69 -2.36 -4.51
N ASP A 62 2.64 -3.09 -4.17
CA ASP A 62 2.10 -4.17 -5.00
C ASP A 62 1.08 -3.58 -5.97
N TYR A 63 1.50 -3.45 -7.23
CA TYR A 63 0.66 -2.97 -8.32
C TYR A 63 -0.01 -4.10 -9.12
N ASN A 64 0.05 -5.35 -8.66
CA ASN A 64 -0.64 -6.44 -9.37
C ASN A 64 -2.15 -6.18 -9.40
N GLU A 65 -2.65 -5.84 -10.59
CA GLU A 65 -4.06 -5.58 -10.85
C GLU A 65 -4.89 -6.88 -10.94
N GLU A 66 -4.25 -8.04 -10.98
CA GLU A 66 -4.93 -9.34 -11.11
C GLU A 66 -5.85 -9.65 -9.90
N GLU A 67 -5.60 -9.07 -8.73
CA GLU A 67 -6.50 -9.19 -7.57
C GLU A 67 -7.62 -8.12 -7.56
N LYS A 68 -7.56 -7.08 -8.40
CA LYS A 68 -8.68 -6.12 -8.54
C LYS A 68 -9.89 -6.73 -9.24
N GLN A 69 -9.77 -7.88 -9.90
CA GLN A 69 -10.94 -8.62 -10.41
C GLN A 69 -11.68 -9.42 -9.34
N LEU A 70 -11.19 -9.45 -8.09
CA LEU A 70 -11.92 -10.03 -6.94
C LEU A 70 -12.67 -8.96 -6.12
N SER A 71 -12.49 -7.66 -6.38
CA SER A 71 -13.62 -6.77 -6.15
C SER A 71 -14.63 -7.18 -7.20
N VAL A 72 -15.62 -7.97 -6.78
CA VAL A 72 -16.84 -8.32 -7.50
C VAL A 72 -17.02 -7.34 -8.65
N GLU A 73 -16.50 -7.70 -9.81
CA GLU A 73 -17.06 -7.21 -11.04
C GLU A 73 -18.48 -7.72 -10.91
N GLU A 74 -19.38 -6.82 -10.52
CA GLU A 74 -20.73 -6.83 -11.05
C GLU A 74 -20.56 -6.83 -12.57
N LYS A 75 -20.19 -7.99 -13.13
CA LYS A 75 -20.57 -8.35 -14.47
C LYS A 75 -22.07 -8.25 -14.41
N ASN A 76 -22.52 -7.12 -14.93
CA ASN A 76 -23.88 -6.83 -15.26
C ASN A 76 -24.35 -7.90 -16.26
N ASP A 77 -24.61 -9.10 -15.75
CA ASP A 77 -25.48 -10.04 -16.40
C ASP A 77 -26.87 -9.71 -15.88
N SER A 78 -27.56 -8.89 -16.66
CA SER A 78 -28.83 -8.24 -16.35
C SER A 78 -30.02 -9.21 -16.29
N ALA A 79 -29.84 -10.42 -15.77
CA ALA A 79 -30.87 -11.46 -15.75
C ALA A 79 -31.12 -12.11 -14.36
N LEU A 80 -30.30 -11.86 -13.33
CA LEU A 80 -30.43 -12.53 -12.01
C LEU A 80 -30.64 -11.60 -10.82
N ARG A 81 -31.03 -10.34 -11.04
CA ARG A 81 -31.20 -9.34 -9.98
C ARG A 81 -32.57 -9.45 -9.27
N GLY A 82 -32.91 -10.65 -8.77
CA GLY A 82 -34.22 -10.88 -8.13
C GLY A 82 -34.33 -12.01 -7.11
N GLN A 83 -33.38 -12.94 -7.01
CA GLN A 83 -33.46 -14.01 -6.00
C GLN A 83 -32.15 -14.10 -5.21
N PRO A 84 -32.20 -14.07 -3.87
CA PRO A 84 -31.06 -14.43 -3.04
C PRO A 84 -30.63 -15.84 -3.45
N LEU A 85 -29.37 -16.02 -3.85
CA LEU A 85 -28.81 -17.36 -3.99
C LEU A 85 -28.77 -17.96 -2.58
N GLU A 86 -29.71 -18.85 -2.25
CA GLU A 86 -29.75 -19.45 -0.93
C GLU A 86 -28.51 -20.32 -0.73
N THR A 87 -27.84 -20.08 0.40
CA THR A 87 -26.64 -20.83 0.79
C THR A 87 -27.02 -22.28 1.07
N GLN A 88 -26.30 -23.24 0.48
CA GLN A 88 -26.45 -24.67 0.78
C GLN A 88 -25.80 -25.09 2.11
N LEU A 89 -25.21 -24.15 2.85
CA LEU A 89 -24.55 -24.41 4.12
C LEU A 89 -25.57 -24.45 5.26
N GLU A 90 -25.27 -25.25 6.29
CA GLU A 90 -26.03 -25.25 7.54
C GLU A 90 -26.09 -23.82 8.13
N PRO A 91 -27.24 -23.36 8.66
CA PRO A 91 -27.39 -22.02 9.22
C PRO A 91 -26.30 -21.62 10.23
N ARG A 92 -25.82 -22.56 11.06
CA ARG A 92 -24.75 -22.31 12.03
C ARG A 92 -23.41 -22.00 11.34
N ILE A 93 -23.06 -22.77 10.32
CA ILE A 93 -21.84 -22.61 9.54
C ILE A 93 -21.90 -21.32 8.72
N ALA A 94 -23.04 -21.06 8.06
CA ALA A 94 -23.26 -19.83 7.31
C ALA A 94 -23.10 -18.59 8.19
N LYS A 95 -23.68 -18.61 9.39
CA LYS A 95 -23.56 -17.51 10.37
C LYS A 95 -22.12 -17.34 10.85
N PHE A 96 -21.40 -18.43 11.10
CA PHE A 96 -20.00 -18.38 11.51
C PHE A 96 -19.10 -17.78 10.41
N ILE A 97 -19.25 -18.25 9.16
CA ILE A 97 -18.50 -17.72 8.02
C ILE A 97 -18.81 -16.23 7.81
N SER A 98 -20.09 -15.84 7.88
CA SER A 98 -20.50 -14.44 7.76
C SER A 98 -19.85 -13.56 8.84
N LEU A 99 -19.70 -14.07 10.06
CA LEU A 99 -19.04 -13.35 11.15
C LEU A 99 -17.53 -13.18 10.91
N ILE A 100 -16.81 -14.27 10.61
CA ILE A 100 -15.35 -14.22 10.45
C ILE A 100 -14.91 -13.55 9.14
N CYS A 101 -15.76 -13.56 8.10
CA CYS A 101 -15.50 -12.89 6.81
C CYS A 101 -16.20 -11.52 6.72
N ASN A 102 -16.59 -10.93 7.85
CA ASN A 102 -17.23 -9.62 7.84
C ASN A 102 -16.20 -8.50 7.56
N ILE A 103 -16.13 -8.06 6.31
CA ILE A 103 -15.21 -7.01 5.86
C ILE A 103 -15.50 -5.68 6.55
N SER A 104 -16.75 -5.33 6.86
CA SER A 104 -17.05 -4.06 7.51
C SER A 104 -16.56 -4.03 8.96
N MET A 105 -16.69 -5.14 9.69
CA MET A 105 -16.10 -5.29 11.03
C MET A 105 -14.57 -5.20 10.98
N MET A 106 -13.92 -5.87 10.02
CA MET A 106 -12.46 -5.75 9.84
C MET A 106 -12.04 -4.31 9.56
N LYS A 107 -12.72 -3.60 8.65
CA LYS A 107 -12.43 -2.20 8.33
C LYS A 107 -12.62 -1.29 9.54
N GLN A 108 -13.66 -1.50 10.34
CA GLN A 108 -13.91 -0.72 11.56
C GLN A 108 -12.76 -0.88 12.55
N HIS A 109 -12.35 -2.11 12.85
CA HIS A 109 -11.23 -2.36 13.76
C HIS A 109 -9.91 -1.80 13.25
N MET A 110 -9.66 -1.87 11.94
CA MET A 110 -8.50 -1.21 11.35
C MET A 110 -8.53 0.30 11.58
N MET A 111 -9.69 0.94 11.45
CA MET A 111 -9.82 2.38 11.73
C MET A 111 -9.57 2.71 13.21
N GLU A 112 -10.02 1.87 14.13
CA GLU A 112 -9.81 2.03 15.59
C GLU A 112 -8.31 2.04 15.95
N ILE A 113 -7.49 1.23 15.27
CA ILE A 113 -6.02 1.24 15.43
C ILE A 113 -5.31 2.33 14.59
N GLY A 114 -6.07 3.25 13.99
CA GLY A 114 -5.54 4.37 13.20
C GLY A 114 -5.23 4.05 11.74
N TYR A 115 -5.64 2.88 11.23
CA TYR A 115 -5.45 2.47 9.84
C TYR A 115 -6.74 2.60 9.01
N ASN A 116 -6.78 3.57 8.09
CA ASN A 116 -7.93 3.74 7.21
C ASN A 116 -7.77 2.96 5.89
N ALA A 117 -8.43 1.80 5.79
CA ALA A 117 -8.38 0.91 4.63
C ALA A 117 -9.10 1.45 3.38
N ASP A 118 -10.03 2.40 3.52
CA ASP A 118 -10.71 3.01 2.36
C ASP A 118 -9.88 4.15 1.76
N LYS A 119 -9.05 4.79 2.59
CA LYS A 119 -8.19 5.90 2.16
C LYS A 119 -6.81 5.47 1.73
N LEU A 120 -6.43 4.18 1.89
CA LEU A 120 -5.09 3.59 1.67
C LEU A 120 -4.16 4.55 0.92
N PRO A 121 -3.52 5.49 1.63
CA PRO A 121 -3.00 6.68 0.96
C PRO A 121 -1.81 6.38 0.06
N LEU A 122 -1.22 5.21 0.26
CA LEU A 122 -0.11 4.68 -0.50
C LEU A 122 -0.54 3.54 -1.44
N GLY A 123 -1.67 2.85 -1.17
CA GLY A 123 -2.11 1.64 -1.87
C GLY A 123 -1.73 0.34 -1.13
N LYS A 124 -1.77 -0.80 -1.83
CA LYS A 124 -1.41 -2.13 -1.29
C LYS A 124 0.10 -2.28 -1.21
N LEU A 125 0.66 -2.39 0.00
CA LEU A 125 2.10 -2.58 0.20
C LEU A 125 2.54 -3.97 -0.26
N SER A 126 3.76 -4.10 -0.77
CA SER A 126 4.34 -5.40 -1.08
C SER A 126 4.63 -6.23 0.19
N LYS A 127 4.60 -7.56 0.07
CA LYS A 127 4.96 -8.47 1.17
C LYS A 127 6.39 -8.22 1.68
N SER A 128 7.31 -7.88 0.77
CA SER A 128 8.69 -7.50 1.11
C SER A 128 8.73 -6.26 2.00
N THR A 129 7.94 -5.23 1.70
CA THR A 129 7.82 -4.02 2.52
C THR A 129 7.29 -4.34 3.92
N ILE A 130 6.22 -5.15 4.01
CA ILE A 130 5.63 -5.54 5.29
C ILE A 130 6.65 -6.30 6.16
N SER A 131 7.40 -7.24 5.54
CA SER A 131 8.44 -7.99 6.23
C SER A 131 9.57 -7.09 6.77
N LYS A 132 10.04 -6.13 5.97
CA LYS A 132 11.05 -5.14 6.40
C LYS A 132 10.55 -4.32 7.59
N VAL A 133 9.33 -3.79 7.54
CA VAL A 133 8.75 -3.00 8.63
C VAL A 133 8.65 -3.83 9.92
N SER A 134 8.22 -5.08 9.82
CA SER A 134 8.15 -5.99 10.98
C SER A 134 9.53 -6.17 11.64
N PHE A 135 10.58 -6.39 10.85
CA PHE A 135 11.95 -6.49 11.36
C PHE A 135 12.39 -5.20 12.06
N TYR A 136 12.16 -4.02 11.46
CA TYR A 136 12.50 -2.74 12.09
C TYR A 136 11.77 -2.52 13.41
N LEU A 137 10.47 -2.83 13.48
CA LEU A 137 9.67 -2.70 14.70
C LEU A 137 10.17 -3.62 15.80
N LEU A 138 10.56 -4.86 15.47
CA LEU A 138 11.12 -5.81 16.43
C LEU A 138 12.46 -5.30 17.00
N VAL A 139 13.36 -4.83 16.13
CA VAL A 139 14.66 -4.29 16.56
C VAL A 139 14.47 -3.05 17.44
N PHE A 140 13.60 -2.12 17.03
CA PHE A 140 13.29 -0.93 17.82
C PHE A 140 12.71 -1.27 19.19
N TRP A 141 11.79 -2.26 19.24
CA TRP A 141 11.20 -2.73 20.48
C TRP A 141 12.25 -3.37 21.41
N LEU A 142 13.15 -4.19 20.88
CA LEU A 142 14.25 -4.80 21.65
C LEU A 142 15.21 -3.75 22.23
N ILE A 143 15.61 -2.75 21.43
CA ILE A 143 16.47 -1.65 21.90
C ILE A 143 15.74 -0.85 22.99
N SER A 144 14.49 -0.46 22.76
CA SER A 144 13.68 0.29 23.73
C SER A 144 13.48 -0.47 25.05
N ARG A 145 13.42 -1.80 24.98
CA ARG A 145 13.32 -2.65 26.17
C ARG A 145 14.65 -2.71 26.92
N TYR A 146 15.76 -2.89 26.22
CA TYR A 146 17.10 -2.91 26.80
C TYR A 146 17.43 -1.59 27.52
N ASP A 147 17.11 -0.45 26.91
CA ASP A 147 17.34 0.87 27.50
C ASP A 147 16.50 1.10 28.76
N LYS A 148 15.27 0.56 28.81
CA LYS A 148 14.42 0.60 30.01
C LYS A 148 14.94 -0.28 31.15
N GLU A 149 15.60 -1.40 30.85
CA GLU A 149 16.15 -2.30 31.87
C GLU A 149 17.47 -1.76 32.48
N LYS A 150 18.09 -0.76 31.85
CA LYS A 150 19.32 -0.08 32.33
C LYS A 150 19.10 1.26 33.04
N SER A 151 17.89 1.82 32.98
CA SER A 151 17.50 3.06 33.65
C SER A 151 16.80 2.79 34.98
#